data_AF-A0A2A2IKM3-F1
#
_entry.id   AF-A0A2A2IKM3-F1
#
_cell.length_a   1.000
_cell.length_b   1.000
_cell.length_c   1.000
_cell.angle_alpha   90.00
_cell.angle_beta   90.00
_cell.angle_gamma   90.00
#
_symmetry.space_group_name_H-M   'P 1'
#
loop_
_entity.id
_entity.type
_entity.pdbx_description
1 polymer ?
#
loop_
_entity_poly.entity_id
_entity_poly.type
_entity_poly.pdbx_seq_one_letter_code
_entity_poly.pdbx_strand_id
1 'polypeptide(L)'
;MENINLIPLLDYIDPSFCTYQEWVNVGMALKLEGYSVTDWDTWSLRDAGRYHPGECVRKWNTFDNTATSLVTGATIVDMAKRGGWTASAGPDIAYDWDDLIPERDDQVIVDKNWVEGRELEAPGDNWDPVKDLIKYLSTLFDSTDYVGYVTSSWEKDGKFLPNKGNYGRTAGELIEELTVCDGDLGAVLGDYNPKAGAWIRFNPLDGKGVRNENVTDFRYALVESDSMELEKQNEIIRQLELPVACLVYSGGKSVHAIVHIDAGNYEEYRKRVDYLYAICRKNGLAIDTQNRNPSRLSRMPGVLRDGKKQFLIDTNLGKETFQEWREWIEAVNDDLPDPESLCDVWNHMPPLSPALIDGVLRQGHKMMIAGPSKAGKSYALIELV
;
A
#
# COMPACT_ATOMS: atom_id res chain seq x y z
N MET A 1 -28.73 -18.28 -13.72
CA MET A 1 -27.70 -17.27 -13.41
C MET A 1 -28.09 -16.04 -14.20
N GLU A 2 -28.61 -15.03 -13.53
CA GLU A 2 -28.89 -13.74 -14.17
C GLU A 2 -27.56 -13.13 -14.63
N ASN A 3 -27.50 -12.66 -15.88
CA ASN A 3 -26.33 -11.97 -16.40
C ASN A 3 -26.17 -10.63 -15.64
N ILE A 4 -25.08 -10.48 -14.90
CA ILE A 4 -24.72 -9.23 -14.23
C ILE A 4 -24.51 -8.17 -15.32
N ASN A 5 -25.21 -7.04 -15.21
CA ASN A 5 -24.98 -5.90 -16.08
C ASN A 5 -23.57 -5.34 -15.79
N LEU A 6 -22.72 -5.27 -16.81
CA LEU A 6 -21.32 -4.87 -16.67
C LEU A 6 -21.11 -3.35 -16.72
N ILE A 7 -22.09 -2.58 -17.22
CA ILE A 7 -21.96 -1.11 -17.33
C ILE A 7 -21.74 -0.45 -15.96
N PRO A 8 -22.53 -0.75 -14.91
CA PRO A 8 -22.28 -0.17 -13.58
C PRO A 8 -20.94 -0.57 -12.96
N LEU A 9 -20.38 -1.72 -13.36
CA LEU A 9 -19.07 -2.17 -12.86
C LEU A 9 -17.93 -1.32 -13.40
N LEU A 10 -18.11 -0.70 -14.58
CA LEU A 10 -17.13 0.22 -15.17
C LEU A 10 -16.91 1.47 -14.31
N ASP A 11 -17.85 1.84 -13.45
CA ASP A 11 -17.70 3.00 -12.56
C ASP A 11 -16.56 2.80 -11.55
N TYR A 12 -16.35 1.54 -11.13
CA TYR A 12 -15.32 1.12 -10.18
C TYR A 12 -13.96 0.89 -10.84
N ILE A 13 -13.90 0.95 -12.16
CA ILE A 13 -12.65 0.79 -12.91
C ILE A 13 -12.32 2.16 -13.50
N ASP A 14 -11.34 2.84 -12.94
CA ASP A 14 -10.87 4.08 -13.55
C ASP A 14 -9.91 3.77 -14.72
N PRO A 15 -10.23 4.20 -15.96
CA PRO A 15 -9.38 3.92 -17.12
C PRO A 15 -7.99 4.56 -17.02
N SER A 16 -7.83 5.67 -16.26
CA SER A 16 -6.53 6.34 -16.10
C SER A 16 -5.52 5.51 -15.31
N PHE A 17 -6.00 4.66 -14.40
CA PHE A 17 -5.18 3.73 -13.63
C PHE A 17 -4.95 2.39 -14.34
N CYS A 18 -5.65 2.14 -15.45
CA CYS A 18 -5.48 0.91 -16.23
C CYS A 18 -4.21 0.97 -17.08
N THR A 19 -3.47 -0.13 -17.16
CA THR A 19 -2.46 -0.33 -18.20
C THR A 19 -3.11 -0.40 -19.59
N TYR A 20 -2.32 -0.24 -20.66
CA TYR A 20 -2.84 -0.37 -22.02
C TYR A 20 -3.51 -1.73 -22.26
N GLN A 21 -2.93 -2.81 -21.73
CA GLN A 21 -3.49 -4.15 -21.89
C GLN A 21 -4.80 -4.32 -21.12
N GLU A 22 -4.89 -3.79 -19.90
CA GLU A 22 -6.15 -3.81 -19.12
C GLU A 22 -7.25 -3.01 -19.80
N TRP A 23 -6.93 -1.84 -20.35
CA TRP A 23 -7.86 -1.04 -21.14
C TRP A 23 -8.39 -1.81 -22.37
N VAL A 24 -7.49 -2.49 -23.10
CA VAL A 24 -7.88 -3.37 -24.23
C VAL A 24 -8.74 -4.55 -23.75
N ASN A 25 -8.40 -5.17 -22.62
CA ASN A 25 -9.14 -6.30 -22.06
C ASN A 25 -10.59 -5.92 -21.69
N VAL A 26 -10.81 -4.72 -21.15
CA VAL A 26 -12.18 -4.20 -20.89
C VAL A 26 -12.97 -4.11 -22.20
N GLY A 27 -12.38 -3.57 -23.27
CA GLY A 27 -13.02 -3.50 -24.58
C GLY A 27 -13.34 -4.87 -25.18
N MET A 28 -12.42 -5.84 -25.06
CA MET A 28 -12.64 -7.22 -25.51
C MET A 28 -13.77 -7.91 -24.74
N ALA A 29 -13.79 -7.76 -23.41
CA ALA A 29 -14.83 -8.32 -22.55
C ALA A 29 -16.21 -7.72 -22.86
N LEU A 30 -16.32 -6.39 -22.98
CA LEU A 30 -17.58 -5.73 -23.34
C LEU A 30 -18.11 -6.22 -24.69
N LYS A 31 -17.23 -6.38 -25.69
CA LYS A 31 -17.62 -6.87 -27.02
C LYS A 31 -18.10 -8.32 -26.97
N LEU A 32 -17.42 -9.19 -26.22
CA LEU A 32 -17.78 -10.59 -26.09
C LEU A 32 -19.14 -10.76 -25.40
N GLU A 33 -19.43 -9.92 -24.41
CA GLU A 33 -20.67 -9.94 -23.62
C GLU A 33 -21.83 -9.18 -24.31
N GLY A 34 -21.61 -8.65 -25.52
CA GLY A 34 -22.65 -8.06 -26.37
C GLY A 34 -22.95 -6.58 -26.13
N TYR A 35 -22.09 -5.86 -25.40
CA TYR A 35 -22.19 -4.41 -25.20
C TYR A 35 -21.72 -3.64 -26.45
N SER A 36 -21.97 -2.33 -26.46
CA SER A 36 -21.62 -1.47 -27.60
C SER A 36 -20.23 -0.85 -27.44
N VAL A 37 -19.62 -0.49 -28.57
CA VAL A 37 -18.37 0.29 -28.56
C VAL A 37 -18.53 1.65 -27.88
N THR A 38 -19.75 2.20 -27.89
CA THR A 38 -20.07 3.48 -27.25
C THR A 38 -19.93 3.40 -25.73
N ASP A 39 -20.24 2.25 -25.13
CA ASP A 39 -20.08 2.03 -23.69
C ASP A 39 -18.60 2.08 -23.29
N TRP A 40 -17.75 1.41 -24.08
CA TRP A 40 -16.30 1.42 -23.88
C TRP A 40 -15.69 2.79 -24.17
N ASP A 41 -16.16 3.49 -25.20
CA ASP A 41 -15.71 4.84 -25.56
C ASP A 41 -16.09 5.86 -24.48
N THR A 42 -17.32 5.79 -23.97
CA THR A 42 -17.82 6.65 -22.89
C THR A 42 -17.05 6.45 -21.60
N TRP A 43 -16.77 5.19 -21.25
CA TRP A 43 -15.91 4.88 -20.11
C TRP A 43 -14.49 5.41 -20.33
N SER A 44 -13.92 5.21 -21.51
CA SER A 44 -12.55 5.64 -21.85
C SER A 44 -12.36 7.16 -21.84
N LEU A 45 -13.42 7.95 -22.02
CA LEU A 45 -13.36 9.43 -21.92
C LEU A 45 -12.87 9.92 -20.55
N ARG A 46 -13.01 9.12 -19.49
CA ARG A 46 -12.53 9.47 -18.14
C ARG A 46 -10.99 9.52 -18.05
N ASP A 47 -10.27 8.89 -18.98
CA ASP A 47 -8.81 9.04 -19.13
C ASP A 47 -8.49 10.11 -20.19
N ALA A 48 -8.66 11.39 -19.83
CA ALA A 48 -8.42 12.52 -20.73
C ALA A 48 -6.96 12.61 -21.22
N GLY A 49 -6.00 11.99 -20.52
CA GLY A 49 -4.59 12.01 -20.89
C GLY A 49 -4.23 11.03 -22.00
N ARG A 50 -4.94 9.90 -22.08
CA ARG A 50 -4.73 8.84 -23.10
C ARG A 50 -5.79 8.83 -24.19
N TYR A 51 -6.98 9.33 -23.92
CA TYR A 51 -8.12 9.23 -24.84
C TYR A 51 -7.89 10.00 -26.15
N HIS A 52 -8.12 9.33 -27.28
CA HIS A 52 -8.16 9.94 -28.60
C HIS A 52 -9.49 9.64 -29.30
N PRO A 53 -10.20 10.67 -29.81
CA PRO A 53 -11.47 10.48 -30.50
C PRO A 53 -11.39 9.45 -31.63
N GLY A 54 -12.24 8.42 -31.56
CA GLY A 54 -12.32 7.36 -32.57
C GLY A 54 -11.30 6.22 -32.42
N GLU A 55 -10.40 6.27 -31.43
CA GLU A 55 -9.47 5.17 -31.15
C GLU A 55 -10.20 3.89 -30.71
N CYS A 56 -11.17 4.01 -29.80
CA CYS A 56 -11.98 2.88 -29.32
C CYS A 56 -12.68 2.18 -30.48
N VAL A 57 -13.28 2.94 -31.41
CA VAL A 57 -13.96 2.40 -32.60
C VAL A 57 -13.00 1.63 -33.51
N ARG A 58 -11.81 2.19 -33.76
CA ARG A 58 -10.79 1.50 -34.57
C ARG A 58 -10.36 0.19 -33.93
N LYS A 59 -10.12 0.19 -32.61
CA LYS A 59 -9.68 -1.01 -31.86
C LYS A 59 -10.79 -2.04 -31.72
N TRP A 60 -12.03 -1.61 -31.48
CA TRP A 60 -13.18 -2.48 -31.38
C TRP A 60 -13.36 -3.37 -32.61
N ASN A 61 -13.10 -2.83 -33.80
CA ASN A 61 -13.17 -3.57 -35.06
C ASN A 61 -12.06 -4.62 -35.22
N THR A 62 -10.98 -4.55 -34.44
CA THR A 62 -9.87 -5.51 -34.48
C THR A 62 -10.08 -6.72 -33.55
N PHE A 63 -11.04 -6.64 -32.63
CA PHE A 63 -11.33 -7.74 -31.71
C PHE A 63 -12.06 -8.87 -32.44
N ASP A 64 -11.51 -10.08 -32.39
CA ASP A 64 -12.10 -11.28 -32.95
C ASP A 64 -12.35 -12.31 -31.83
N ASN A 65 -13.50 -12.98 -31.89
CA ASN A 65 -13.98 -13.92 -30.85
C ASN A 65 -13.34 -15.32 -31.00
N THR A 66 -12.25 -15.43 -31.76
CA THR A 66 -11.60 -16.70 -32.16
C THR A 66 -10.27 -16.96 -31.44
N ALA A 67 -9.80 -16.04 -30.61
CA ALA A 67 -8.52 -16.17 -29.91
C ALA A 67 -8.53 -17.27 -28.83
N THR A 68 -7.41 -17.97 -28.69
CA THR A 68 -7.21 -19.13 -27.79
C THR A 68 -7.31 -18.81 -26.29
N SER A 69 -7.34 -17.53 -25.91
CA SER A 69 -7.59 -17.05 -24.56
C SER A 69 -8.70 -15.99 -24.58
N LEU A 70 -9.94 -16.41 -24.34
CA LEU A 70 -11.11 -15.54 -24.33
C LEU A 70 -11.08 -14.65 -23.08
N VAL A 71 -11.08 -13.33 -23.28
CA VAL A 71 -11.28 -12.34 -22.23
C VAL A 71 -12.78 -12.15 -22.05
N THR A 72 -13.31 -12.56 -20.89
CA THR A 72 -14.76 -12.61 -20.63
C THR A 72 -15.20 -11.49 -19.69
N GLY A 73 -16.52 -11.33 -19.50
CA GLY A 73 -17.07 -10.40 -18.51
C GLY A 73 -16.54 -10.63 -17.09
N ALA A 74 -16.06 -11.83 -16.77
CA ALA A 74 -15.38 -12.12 -15.51
C ALA A 74 -14.13 -11.26 -15.30
N THR A 75 -13.45 -10.82 -16.36
CA THR A 75 -12.32 -9.88 -16.28
C THR A 75 -12.79 -8.50 -15.82
N ILE A 76 -13.93 -8.00 -16.30
CA ILE A 76 -14.51 -6.73 -15.84
C ILE A 76 -14.97 -6.86 -14.39
N VAL A 77 -15.59 -7.99 -14.01
CA VAL A 77 -15.98 -8.27 -12.62
C VAL A 77 -14.76 -8.30 -11.70
N ASP A 78 -13.68 -8.98 -12.09
CA ASP A 78 -12.44 -9.05 -11.30
C ASP A 78 -11.77 -7.68 -11.19
N MET A 79 -11.71 -6.90 -12.28
CA MET A 79 -11.19 -5.54 -12.27
C MET A 79 -12.04 -4.60 -11.42
N ALA A 80 -13.37 -4.70 -11.49
CA ALA A 80 -14.28 -3.93 -10.68
C ALA A 80 -14.13 -4.29 -9.20
N LYS A 81 -13.98 -5.59 -8.86
CA LYS A 81 -13.69 -6.04 -7.48
C LYS A 81 -12.40 -5.44 -6.95
N ARG A 82 -11.31 -5.44 -7.72
CA ARG A 82 -10.06 -4.75 -7.36
C ARG A 82 -10.25 -3.23 -7.20
N GLY A 83 -11.23 -2.67 -7.89
CA GLY A 83 -11.66 -1.28 -7.80
C GLY A 83 -12.59 -0.96 -6.62
N GLY A 84 -12.98 -1.96 -5.83
CA GLY A 84 -13.87 -1.81 -4.68
C GLY A 84 -15.35 -2.12 -4.99
N TRP A 85 -15.67 -2.68 -6.16
CA TRP A 85 -17.01 -3.18 -6.44
C TRP A 85 -17.30 -4.45 -5.65
N THR A 86 -18.33 -4.42 -4.83
CA THR A 86 -18.93 -5.61 -4.21
C THR A 86 -20.28 -5.87 -4.86
N ALA A 87 -20.63 -7.16 -5.06
CA ALA A 87 -21.98 -7.50 -5.46
C ALA A 87 -22.93 -7.11 -4.31
N SER A 88 -23.66 -6.02 -4.47
CA SER A 88 -24.56 -5.52 -3.43
C SER A 88 -25.71 -6.53 -3.25
N ALA A 89 -25.83 -7.13 -2.06
CA ALA A 89 -27.14 -7.46 -1.54
C ALA A 89 -27.83 -6.11 -1.24
N GLY A 90 -29.03 -5.90 -1.77
CA GLY A 90 -29.80 -4.67 -1.55
C GLY A 90 -30.12 -4.44 -0.06
N PRO A 91 -30.66 -3.26 0.29
CA PRO A 91 -31.01 -2.96 1.68
C PRO A 91 -32.20 -3.83 2.14
N ASP A 92 -32.12 -4.32 3.37
CA ASP A 92 -33.13 -5.08 4.13
C ASP A 92 -33.54 -6.46 3.56
N ILE A 93 -32.58 -7.36 3.42
CA ILE A 93 -32.87 -8.80 3.35
C ILE A 93 -32.53 -9.43 4.69
N ALA A 94 -33.55 -10.02 5.35
CA ALA A 94 -33.32 -10.90 6.48
C ALA A 94 -32.61 -12.16 5.98
N TYR A 95 -31.38 -12.38 6.44
CA TYR A 95 -30.60 -13.57 6.11
C TYR A 95 -31.26 -14.84 6.67
N ASP A 96 -31.38 -15.88 5.85
CA ASP A 96 -31.73 -17.23 6.27
C ASP A 96 -30.49 -17.96 6.86
N TRP A 97 -30.71 -19.05 7.60
CA TRP A 97 -29.63 -19.80 8.27
C TRP A 97 -28.56 -20.37 7.32
N ASP A 98 -28.92 -20.56 6.06
CA ASP A 98 -28.05 -21.08 5.00
C ASP A 98 -27.54 -19.97 4.06
N ASP A 99 -27.85 -18.70 4.33
CA ASP A 99 -27.38 -17.59 3.50
C ASP A 99 -25.88 -17.33 3.72
N LEU A 100 -25.16 -17.25 2.60
CA LEU A 100 -23.77 -16.80 2.57
C LEU A 100 -23.73 -15.29 2.80
N ILE A 101 -23.22 -14.89 3.97
CA ILE A 101 -22.88 -13.49 4.24
C ILE A 101 -21.78 -13.09 3.25
N PRO A 102 -22.00 -12.12 2.34
CA PRO A 102 -20.94 -11.63 1.48
C PRO A 102 -19.91 -10.93 2.35
N GLU A 103 -18.65 -11.38 2.29
CA GLU A 103 -17.52 -10.63 2.84
C GLU A 103 -17.58 -9.21 2.27
N ARG A 104 -17.81 -8.22 3.13
CA ARG A 104 -17.52 -6.82 2.78
C ARG A 104 -16.03 -6.75 2.50
N ASP A 105 -15.61 -5.86 1.59
CA ASP A 105 -14.19 -5.79 1.25
C ASP A 105 -13.48 -4.92 2.29
N ASP A 106 -13.32 -5.50 3.48
CA ASP A 106 -12.98 -4.96 4.80
C ASP A 106 -11.57 -4.33 4.89
N GLN A 107 -11.07 -3.56 3.92
CA GLN A 107 -9.74 -2.91 4.02
C GLN A 107 -9.64 -1.57 3.27
N VAL A 108 -10.77 -0.85 3.10
CA VAL A 108 -10.80 0.49 2.48
C VAL A 108 -10.98 1.54 3.57
N ILE A 109 -9.93 2.30 3.84
CA ILE A 109 -9.87 3.37 4.83
C ILE A 109 -9.92 4.74 4.15
N VAL A 110 -9.28 4.86 2.98
CA VAL A 110 -9.23 6.10 2.21
C VAL A 110 -10.43 6.15 1.26
N ASP A 111 -11.32 7.13 1.45
CA ASP A 111 -12.31 7.46 0.43
C ASP A 111 -11.62 8.18 -0.73
N LYS A 112 -11.43 7.43 -1.82
CA LYS A 112 -10.76 7.91 -3.04
C LYS A 112 -11.43 9.14 -3.66
N ASN A 113 -12.73 9.35 -3.40
CA ASN A 113 -13.48 10.49 -3.93
C ASN A 113 -13.22 11.79 -3.15
N TRP A 114 -12.61 11.71 -1.97
CA TRP A 114 -12.40 12.81 -1.03
C TRP A 114 -10.92 13.01 -0.65
N VAL A 115 -9.99 12.66 -1.56
CA VAL A 115 -8.55 12.97 -1.43
C VAL A 115 -8.27 14.33 -2.08
N GLU A 116 -8.29 15.40 -1.29
CA GLU A 116 -8.07 16.79 -1.75
C GLU A 116 -6.58 17.09 -2.01
N GLY A 117 -5.68 16.36 -1.35
CA GLY A 117 -4.24 16.52 -1.38
C GLY A 117 -3.72 17.30 -0.16
N ARG A 118 -2.59 16.87 0.39
CA ARG A 118 -1.86 17.62 1.43
C ARG A 118 -0.57 18.17 0.86
N GLU A 119 -0.46 19.50 0.80
CA GLU A 119 0.71 20.21 0.26
C GLU A 119 2.00 19.79 0.97
N LEU A 120 3.08 19.70 0.19
CA LEU A 120 4.42 19.45 0.71
C LEU A 120 5.08 20.78 1.08
N GLU A 121 5.42 20.96 2.35
CA GLU A 121 6.20 22.13 2.78
C GLU A 121 7.64 22.00 2.31
N ALA A 122 7.98 22.69 1.22
CA ALA A 122 9.35 22.76 0.73
C ALA A 122 10.24 23.53 1.74
N PRO A 123 11.47 23.07 2.01
CA PRO A 123 12.35 23.78 2.91
C PRO A 123 12.72 25.13 2.27
N GLY A 124 12.60 26.20 3.07
CA GLY A 124 12.89 27.57 2.64
C GLY A 124 14.37 27.81 2.29
N ASP A 125 14.75 29.08 2.16
CA ASP A 125 16.10 29.47 1.72
C ASP A 125 17.21 29.02 2.69
N ASN A 126 16.87 28.83 3.97
CA ASN A 126 17.78 28.34 5.02
C ASN A 126 17.79 26.81 5.15
N TRP A 127 17.59 26.09 4.04
CA TRP A 127 17.64 24.63 4.04
C TRP A 127 19.05 24.14 4.38
N ASP A 128 19.15 23.27 5.39
CA ASP A 128 20.38 22.63 5.81
C ASP A 128 20.43 21.18 5.27
N PRO A 129 21.09 20.94 4.13
CA PRO A 129 21.14 19.62 3.51
C PRO A 129 21.88 18.59 4.38
N VAL A 130 22.87 19.02 5.16
CA VAL A 130 23.66 18.15 6.04
C VAL A 130 22.76 17.64 7.16
N LYS A 131 21.99 18.53 7.78
CA LYS A 131 21.08 18.19 8.86
C LYS A 131 19.98 17.21 8.41
N ASP A 132 19.42 17.40 7.21
CA ASP A 132 18.45 16.46 6.63
C ASP A 132 19.04 15.05 6.49
N LEU A 133 20.26 14.95 5.96
CA LEU A 133 20.92 13.65 5.77
C LEU A 133 21.31 13.00 7.10
N ILE A 134 21.84 13.76 8.06
CA ILE A 134 22.12 13.25 9.42
C ILE A 134 20.84 12.74 10.06
N LYS A 135 19.72 13.49 9.95
CA LYS A 135 18.43 13.08 10.49
C LYS A 135 17.93 11.80 9.83
N TYR A 136 18.06 11.68 8.51
CA TYR A 136 17.72 10.46 7.78
C TYR A 136 18.55 9.26 8.25
N LEU A 137 19.88 9.40 8.34
CA LEU A 137 20.78 8.33 8.77
C LEU A 137 20.48 7.87 10.20
N SER A 138 20.38 8.82 11.13
CA SER A 138 20.11 8.53 12.55
C SER A 138 18.71 7.97 12.82
N THR A 139 17.76 8.11 11.88
CA THR A 139 16.42 7.55 12.02
C THR A 139 16.34 6.10 11.51
N LEU A 140 17.13 5.74 10.48
CA LEU A 140 17.05 4.42 9.84
C LEU A 140 18.13 3.42 10.29
N PHE A 141 19.26 3.91 10.79
CA PHE A 141 20.45 3.09 11.01
C PHE A 141 21.01 3.20 12.42
N ASP A 142 21.53 2.08 12.91
CA ASP A 142 22.40 2.06 14.07
C ASP A 142 23.81 2.52 13.66
N SER A 143 24.59 3.03 14.61
CA SER A 143 25.92 3.59 14.32
C SER A 143 26.89 2.61 13.65
N THR A 144 26.70 1.30 13.85
CA THR A 144 27.55 0.24 13.29
C THR A 144 27.05 -0.30 11.95
N ASP A 145 25.87 0.12 11.49
CA ASP A 145 25.29 -0.38 10.25
C ASP A 145 26.02 0.18 9.03
N TYR A 146 26.34 -0.67 8.06
CA TYR A 146 26.89 -0.21 6.79
C TYR A 146 25.79 0.37 5.90
N VAL A 147 26.03 1.57 5.39
CA VAL A 147 25.07 2.32 4.57
C VAL A 147 25.47 2.26 3.11
N GLY A 148 24.53 1.82 2.26
CA GLY A 148 24.71 1.83 0.82
C GLY A 148 24.25 3.14 0.20
N TYR A 149 25.12 3.91 -0.46
CA TYR A 149 24.75 5.16 -1.15
C TYR A 149 25.41 5.29 -2.52
N VAL A 150 24.79 6.05 -3.42
CA VAL A 150 25.21 6.19 -4.81
C VAL A 150 25.19 7.67 -5.20
N THR A 151 26.37 8.22 -5.48
CA THR A 151 26.56 9.59 -6.00
C THR A 151 26.93 9.60 -7.49
N SER A 152 27.41 8.47 -8.03
CA SER A 152 27.74 8.33 -9.46
C SER A 152 26.60 7.70 -10.27
N SER A 153 26.35 8.27 -11.44
CA SER A 153 25.33 7.83 -12.40
C SER A 153 25.88 7.70 -13.80
N TRP A 154 25.26 6.87 -14.64
CA TRP A 154 25.51 6.78 -16.07
C TRP A 154 24.22 7.07 -16.85
N GLU A 155 24.36 7.58 -18.07
CA GLU A 155 23.22 7.95 -18.91
C GLU A 155 22.86 6.81 -19.88
N LYS A 156 21.56 6.52 -19.97
CA LYS A 156 20.99 5.61 -20.96
C LYS A 156 19.65 6.16 -21.43
N ASP A 157 19.51 6.34 -22.74
CA ASP A 157 18.27 6.81 -23.35
C ASP A 157 17.74 8.13 -22.71
N GLY A 158 18.66 9.05 -22.37
CA GLY A 158 18.34 10.32 -21.70
C GLY A 158 17.96 10.21 -20.22
N LYS A 159 18.05 9.00 -19.62
CA LYS A 159 17.79 8.76 -18.19
C LYS A 159 19.10 8.45 -17.47
N PHE A 160 19.26 9.04 -16.28
CA PHE A 160 20.38 8.74 -15.39
C PHE A 160 20.07 7.53 -14.51
N LEU A 161 20.93 6.51 -14.59
CA LEU A 161 20.86 5.28 -13.82
C LEU A 161 21.99 5.24 -12.79
N PRO A 162 21.72 4.76 -11.56
CA PRO A 162 22.74 4.66 -10.52
C PRO A 162 23.77 3.56 -10.83
N ASN A 163 25.01 3.78 -10.39
CA ASN A 163 26.04 2.74 -10.32
C ASN A 163 25.88 1.87 -9.05
N LYS A 164 26.83 0.96 -8.80
CA LYS A 164 26.85 0.10 -7.61
C LYS A 164 26.81 0.90 -6.30
N GLY A 165 27.52 2.04 -6.27
CA GLY A 165 27.64 2.91 -5.10
C GLY A 165 28.70 2.47 -4.09
N ASN A 166 28.82 3.25 -3.01
CA ASN A 166 29.55 2.92 -1.80
C ASN A 166 28.66 2.08 -0.88
N TYR A 167 29.28 1.20 -0.11
CA TYR A 167 28.66 0.32 0.88
C TYR A 167 29.65 -0.08 1.98
N GLY A 168 30.81 0.58 2.07
CA GLY A 168 31.91 0.23 2.95
C GLY A 168 32.05 1.11 4.18
N ARG A 169 31.10 2.03 4.40
CA ARG A 169 31.10 2.99 5.50
C ARG A 169 29.88 2.80 6.38
N THR A 170 30.05 2.96 7.67
CA THR A 170 28.99 2.86 8.66
C THR A 170 28.20 4.16 8.81
N ALA A 171 26.98 4.09 9.32
CA ALA A 171 26.18 5.27 9.62
C ALA A 171 26.88 6.20 10.63
N GLY A 172 27.57 5.63 11.64
CA GLY A 172 28.34 6.40 12.62
C GLY A 172 29.47 7.21 11.98
N GLU A 173 30.29 6.58 11.12
CA GLU A 173 31.36 7.27 10.39
C GLU A 173 30.81 8.38 9.47
N LEU A 174 29.69 8.11 8.79
CA LEU A 174 29.06 9.10 7.92
C LEU A 174 28.53 10.29 8.71
N ILE A 175 27.85 10.04 9.83
CA ILE A 175 27.31 11.10 10.69
C ILE A 175 28.44 11.95 11.29
N GLU A 176 29.52 11.32 11.75
CA GLU A 176 30.68 12.02 12.30
C GLU A 176 31.29 12.97 11.27
N GLU A 177 31.58 12.45 10.07
CA GLU A 177 32.14 13.28 8.99
C GLU A 177 31.20 14.37 8.51
N LEU A 178 29.89 14.09 8.39
CA LEU A 178 28.88 15.09 8.04
C LEU A 178 28.77 16.19 9.11
N THR A 179 28.96 15.86 10.39
CA THR A 179 28.88 16.85 11.48
C THR A 179 30.00 17.88 11.40
N VAL A 180 31.16 17.51 10.83
CA VAL A 180 32.35 18.38 10.75
C VAL A 180 32.66 18.89 9.34
N CYS A 181 31.80 18.60 8.34
CA CYS A 181 32.07 18.95 6.94
C CYS A 181 31.79 20.41 6.55
N ASP A 182 31.37 21.26 7.50
CA ASP A 182 31.07 22.70 7.28
C ASP A 182 30.13 22.96 6.08
N GLY A 183 29.17 22.05 5.86
CA GLY A 183 28.18 22.14 4.78
C GLY A 183 28.59 21.47 3.46
N ASP A 184 29.83 20.98 3.33
CA ASP A 184 30.31 20.31 2.11
C ASP A 184 29.98 18.80 2.12
N LEU A 185 28.79 18.44 1.64
CA LEU A 185 28.42 17.02 1.46
C LEU A 185 29.32 16.29 0.45
N GLY A 186 29.87 17.00 -0.55
CA GLY A 186 30.72 16.41 -1.58
C GLY A 186 32.03 15.88 -1.02
N ALA A 187 32.59 16.58 -0.02
CA ALA A 187 33.78 16.12 0.71
C ALA A 187 33.57 14.76 1.42
N VAL A 188 32.34 14.46 1.85
CA VAL A 188 32.01 13.23 2.59
C VAL A 188 31.54 12.11 1.66
N LEU A 189 30.59 12.40 0.76
CA LEU A 189 29.90 11.40 -0.06
C LEU A 189 30.45 11.29 -1.48
N GLY A 190 31.31 12.23 -1.88
CA GLY A 190 31.73 12.43 -3.25
C GLY A 190 30.71 13.26 -4.05
N ASP A 191 31.22 13.96 -5.07
CA ASP A 191 30.39 14.73 -5.97
C ASP A 191 29.38 13.85 -6.74
N TYR A 192 28.20 14.41 -6.97
CA TYR A 192 27.15 13.77 -7.76
C TYR A 192 26.79 14.62 -8.99
N ASN A 193 26.17 13.99 -9.98
CA ASN A 193 25.67 14.71 -11.15
C ASN A 193 24.43 15.54 -10.76
N PRO A 194 24.45 16.89 -10.87
CA PRO A 194 23.34 17.74 -10.46
C PRO A 194 22.03 17.45 -11.18
N LYS A 195 22.05 16.86 -12.38
CA LYS A 195 20.82 16.44 -13.09
C LYS A 195 20.23 15.14 -12.57
N ALA A 196 21.07 14.27 -12.00
CA ALA A 196 20.68 12.95 -11.54
C ALA A 196 20.28 12.93 -10.06
N GLY A 197 20.92 13.78 -9.24
CA GLY A 197 20.88 13.71 -7.78
C GLY A 197 21.67 12.52 -7.26
N ALA A 198 21.30 12.04 -6.07
CA ALA A 198 21.92 10.88 -5.44
C ALA A 198 20.86 9.89 -4.95
N TRP A 199 21.32 8.71 -4.56
CA TRP A 199 20.49 7.63 -4.04
C TRP A 199 21.09 7.03 -2.78
N ILE A 200 20.24 6.49 -1.92
CA ILE A 200 20.63 5.83 -0.68
C ILE A 200 19.75 4.60 -0.47
N ARG A 201 20.32 3.54 0.08
CA ARG A 201 19.59 2.36 0.56
C ARG A 201 19.07 2.65 1.95
N PHE A 202 17.94 2.08 2.28
CA PHE A 202 17.29 2.29 3.58
C PHE A 202 17.50 1.12 4.55
N ASN A 203 17.88 -0.06 4.06
CA ASN A 203 18.24 -1.20 4.91
C ASN A 203 19.77 -1.32 5.04
N PRO A 204 20.26 -1.76 6.22
CA PRO A 204 21.69 -1.92 6.48
C PRO A 204 22.29 -3.05 5.65
N LEU A 205 23.58 -2.91 5.34
CA LEU A 205 24.35 -3.85 4.53
C LEU A 205 25.44 -4.56 5.34
N ASP A 206 26.03 -5.59 4.73
CA ASP A 206 27.12 -6.40 5.30
C ASP A 206 28.53 -5.87 5.01
N GLY A 207 28.65 -4.73 4.30
CA GLY A 207 29.94 -4.16 3.88
C GLY A 207 30.60 -4.86 2.69
N LYS A 208 30.03 -5.94 2.15
CA LYS A 208 30.63 -6.79 1.11
C LYS A 208 29.97 -6.62 -0.25
N GLY A 209 28.73 -6.15 -0.28
CA GLY A 209 28.02 -5.89 -1.52
C GLY A 209 26.73 -5.10 -1.34
N VAL A 210 25.88 -5.12 -2.37
CA VAL A 210 24.69 -4.27 -2.47
C VAL A 210 23.43 -5.02 -2.93
N ARG A 211 23.54 -6.35 -3.04
CA ARG A 211 22.45 -7.22 -3.47
C ARG A 211 21.57 -7.54 -2.26
N ASN A 212 20.42 -8.18 -2.50
CA ASN A 212 19.53 -8.61 -1.42
C ASN A 212 20.24 -9.52 -0.39
N GLU A 213 21.18 -10.35 -0.84
CA GLU A 213 22.00 -11.22 0.03
C GLU A 213 22.97 -10.45 0.96
N ASN A 214 23.22 -9.17 0.67
CA ASN A 214 24.07 -8.31 1.48
C ASN A 214 23.28 -7.48 2.49
N VAL A 215 21.95 -7.57 2.50
CA VAL A 215 21.12 -6.87 3.51
C VAL A 215 21.22 -7.64 4.82
N THR A 216 21.61 -6.96 5.89
CA THR A 216 21.81 -7.57 7.21
C THR A 216 20.56 -7.57 8.06
N ASP A 217 19.65 -6.63 7.81
CA ASP A 217 18.39 -6.50 8.55
C ASP A 217 17.25 -6.01 7.65
N PHE A 218 16.08 -6.61 7.78
CA PHE A 218 14.90 -6.36 6.93
C PHE A 218 13.93 -5.38 7.60
N ARG A 219 14.46 -4.21 7.98
CA ARG A 219 13.75 -3.19 8.77
C ARG A 219 12.68 -2.47 7.98
N TYR A 220 12.96 -2.12 6.72
CA TYR A 220 12.09 -1.23 5.96
C TYR A 220 11.80 -1.71 4.54
N ALA A 221 10.74 -1.18 3.96
CA ALA A 221 10.43 -1.24 2.54
C ALA A 221 10.13 0.15 1.98
N LEU A 222 10.36 0.32 0.68
CA LEU A 222 10.02 1.54 -0.04
C LEU A 222 8.58 1.47 -0.54
N VAL A 223 7.79 2.48 -0.21
CA VAL A 223 6.51 2.79 -0.82
C VAL A 223 6.64 4.11 -1.58
N GLU A 224 6.44 4.07 -2.89
CA GLU A 224 6.47 5.26 -3.74
C GLU A 224 5.47 5.13 -4.89
N SER A 225 5.04 6.26 -5.42
CA SER A 225 4.25 6.37 -6.64
C SER A 225 4.78 7.52 -7.48
N ASP A 226 4.84 7.36 -8.81
CA ASP A 226 5.22 8.41 -9.75
C ASP A 226 4.10 8.76 -10.74
N SER A 227 2.94 8.09 -10.61
CA SER A 227 1.77 8.22 -11.48
C SER A 227 0.66 9.09 -10.87
N MET A 228 0.89 9.68 -9.70
CA MET A 228 -0.08 10.49 -8.95
C MET A 228 0.52 11.84 -8.54
N GLU A 229 -0.32 12.81 -8.23
CA GLU A 229 0.11 14.10 -7.69
C GLU A 229 0.74 13.94 -6.30
N LEU A 230 1.80 14.70 -6.04
CA LEU A 230 2.59 14.62 -4.81
C LEU A 230 1.76 14.81 -3.54
N GLU A 231 0.78 15.72 -3.61
CA GLU A 231 -0.07 16.11 -2.49
C GLU A 231 -1.02 14.97 -2.12
N LYS A 232 -1.56 14.27 -3.12
CA LYS A 232 -2.39 13.07 -2.93
C LYS A 232 -1.56 11.92 -2.39
N GLN A 233 -0.32 11.74 -2.87
CA GLN A 233 0.58 10.74 -2.30
C GLN A 233 0.81 10.98 -0.80
N ASN A 234 1.15 12.23 -0.43
CA ASN A 234 1.39 12.62 0.96
C ASN A 234 0.15 12.44 1.85
N GLU A 235 -1.03 12.80 1.34
CA GLU A 235 -2.28 12.62 2.08
C GLU A 235 -2.61 11.14 2.31
N ILE A 236 -2.59 10.32 1.25
CA ILE A 236 -2.90 8.89 1.35
C ILE A 236 -1.96 8.18 2.32
N ILE A 237 -0.65 8.49 2.25
CA ILE A 237 0.36 7.91 3.17
C ILE A 237 0.00 8.20 4.63
N ARG A 238 -0.49 9.41 4.92
CA ARG A 238 -0.84 9.83 6.29
C ARG A 238 -2.19 9.29 6.74
N GLN A 239 -3.20 9.28 5.87
CA GLN A 239 -4.52 8.73 6.19
C GLN A 239 -4.48 7.22 6.42
N LEU A 240 -3.59 6.51 5.72
CA LEU A 240 -3.33 5.08 5.93
C LEU A 240 -2.56 4.79 7.23
N GLU A 241 -2.16 5.82 7.98
CA GLU A 241 -1.30 5.72 9.16
C GLU A 241 -0.09 4.79 8.94
N LEU A 242 0.46 4.79 7.71
CA LEU A 242 1.59 3.92 7.37
C LEU A 242 2.73 4.17 8.36
N PRO A 243 3.38 3.12 8.89
CA PRO A 243 4.43 3.27 9.88
C PRO A 243 5.72 3.73 9.20
N VAL A 244 5.80 5.03 8.88
CA VAL A 244 6.87 5.62 8.06
C VAL A 244 7.98 6.12 8.96
N ALA A 245 9.18 5.58 8.79
CA ALA A 245 10.38 6.06 9.46
C ALA A 245 10.87 7.38 8.84
N CYS A 246 10.95 7.44 7.52
CA CYS A 246 11.36 8.63 6.78
C CYS A 246 10.48 8.86 5.55
N LEU A 247 10.05 10.10 5.34
CA LEU A 247 9.31 10.52 4.15
C LEU A 247 10.18 11.50 3.35
N VAL A 248 10.54 11.17 2.12
CA VAL A 248 11.52 11.93 1.32
C VAL A 248 10.92 12.41 0.01
N TYR A 249 11.09 13.70 -0.31
CA TYR A 249 10.76 14.22 -1.63
C TYR A 249 11.84 13.86 -2.65
N SER A 250 11.46 13.25 -3.77
CA SER A 250 12.43 12.72 -4.74
C SER A 250 13.11 13.76 -5.64
N GLY A 251 12.76 15.04 -5.49
CA GLY A 251 13.14 16.09 -6.44
C GLY A 251 12.39 15.98 -7.78
N GLY A 252 11.28 15.23 -7.82
CA GLY A 252 10.53 14.92 -9.04
C GLY A 252 9.03 14.80 -8.79
N LYS A 253 8.46 13.65 -9.17
CA LYS A 253 7.02 13.35 -9.11
C LYS A 253 6.65 12.34 -8.01
N SER A 254 7.60 11.95 -7.17
CA SER A 254 7.38 10.91 -6.17
C SER A 254 7.75 11.36 -4.76
N VAL A 255 6.96 10.88 -3.80
CA VAL A 255 7.29 10.84 -2.39
C VAL A 255 7.76 9.43 -2.06
N HIS A 256 8.93 9.32 -1.43
CA HIS A 256 9.51 8.05 -1.01
C HIS A 256 9.21 7.85 0.48
N ALA A 257 8.25 6.98 0.78
CA ALA A 257 7.97 6.55 2.15
C ALA A 257 8.81 5.31 2.48
N ILE A 258 9.69 5.44 3.47
CA ILE A 258 10.46 4.33 4.04
C ILE A 258 9.64 3.77 5.20
N VAL A 259 8.96 2.65 4.97
CA VAL A 259 7.95 2.06 5.87
C VAL A 259 8.57 0.94 6.68
N HIS A 260 8.30 0.91 7.99
CA HIS A 260 8.65 -0.19 8.88
C HIS A 260 8.03 -1.50 8.42
N ILE A 261 8.87 -2.53 8.36
CA ILE A 261 8.53 -3.91 8.08
C ILE A 261 9.01 -4.80 9.21
N ASP A 262 10.18 -4.51 9.81
CA ASP A 262 10.74 -5.18 10.99
C ASP A 262 10.65 -6.72 10.93
N ALA A 263 11.03 -7.29 9.78
CA ALA A 263 10.93 -8.72 9.54
C ALA A 263 12.18 -9.46 10.04
N GLY A 264 11.98 -10.59 10.72
CA GLY A 264 13.09 -11.40 11.22
C GLY A 264 13.83 -12.20 10.14
N ASN A 265 13.23 -12.34 8.95
CA ASN A 265 13.83 -13.03 7.82
C ASN A 265 13.21 -12.60 6.48
N TYR A 266 13.82 -13.04 5.36
CA TYR A 266 13.39 -12.65 4.01
C TYR A 266 11.98 -13.15 3.63
N GLU A 267 11.56 -14.33 4.11
CA GLU A 267 10.22 -14.84 3.79
C GLU A 267 9.14 -14.00 4.46
N GLU A 268 9.35 -13.66 5.74
CA GLU A 268 8.49 -12.76 6.48
C GLU A 268 8.47 -11.37 5.85
N TYR A 269 9.64 -10.82 5.50
CA TYR A 269 9.75 -9.55 4.80
C TYR A 269 8.87 -9.52 3.55
N ARG A 270 8.97 -10.56 2.70
CA ARG A 270 8.16 -10.65 1.49
C ARG A 270 6.66 -10.63 1.80
N LYS A 271 6.20 -11.41 2.79
CA LYS A 271 4.79 -11.47 3.18
C LYS A 271 4.28 -10.11 3.69
N ARG A 272 5.05 -9.45 4.55
CA ARG A 272 4.70 -8.13 5.12
C ARG A 272 4.67 -7.05 4.02
N VAL A 273 5.63 -7.05 3.11
CA VAL A 273 5.66 -6.12 1.96
C VAL A 273 4.51 -6.38 0.98
N ASP A 274 4.20 -7.64 0.69
CA ASP A 274 3.06 -7.99 -0.18
C ASP A 274 1.73 -7.50 0.42
N TYR A 275 1.55 -7.66 1.74
CA TYR A 275 0.39 -7.13 2.47
C TYR A 275 0.35 -5.60 2.44
N LEU A 276 1.45 -4.92 2.79
CA LEU A 276 1.58 -3.46 2.72
C LEU A 276 1.17 -2.91 1.34
N TYR A 277 1.70 -3.52 0.28
CA TYR A 277 1.43 -3.07 -1.09
C TYR A 277 -0.02 -3.32 -1.49
N ALA A 278 -0.64 -4.40 -1.02
CA ALA A 278 -2.05 -4.68 -1.28
C ALA A 278 -2.95 -3.60 -0.64
N ILE A 279 -2.73 -3.29 0.64
CA ILE A 279 -3.48 -2.23 1.36
C ILE A 279 -3.32 -0.88 0.66
N CYS A 280 -2.08 -0.47 0.37
CA CYS A 280 -1.83 0.81 -0.29
C CYS A 280 -2.53 0.91 -1.65
N ARG A 281 -2.48 -0.13 -2.49
CA ARG A 281 -3.20 -0.13 -3.78
C ARG A 281 -4.70 -0.07 -3.61
N LYS A 282 -5.24 -0.86 -2.67
CA LYS A 282 -6.68 -0.88 -2.37
C LYS A 282 -7.18 0.51 -1.95
N ASN A 283 -6.33 1.26 -1.25
CA ASN A 283 -6.59 2.63 -0.78
C ASN A 283 -6.13 3.73 -1.75
N GLY A 284 -5.85 3.38 -3.02
CA GLY A 284 -5.66 4.36 -4.09
C GLY A 284 -4.21 4.80 -4.32
N LEU A 285 -3.23 4.23 -3.62
CA LEU A 285 -1.81 4.51 -3.88
C LEU A 285 -1.28 3.56 -4.98
N ALA A 286 -1.02 4.11 -6.16
CA ALA A 286 -0.48 3.35 -7.29
C ALA A 286 1.02 3.06 -7.12
N ILE A 287 1.35 1.97 -6.41
CA ILE A 287 2.75 1.59 -6.12
C ILE A 287 3.42 0.84 -7.28
N ASP A 288 4.67 1.21 -7.59
CA ASP A 288 5.54 0.43 -8.47
C ASP A 288 5.95 -0.91 -7.82
N THR A 289 5.50 -2.00 -8.43
CA THR A 289 5.71 -3.38 -7.95
C THR A 289 7.18 -3.82 -8.00
N GLN A 290 8.03 -3.11 -8.75
CA GLN A 290 9.46 -3.41 -8.88
C GLN A 290 10.28 -2.98 -7.65
N ASN A 291 9.70 -2.20 -6.74
CA ASN A 291 10.40 -1.64 -5.57
C ASN A 291 10.41 -2.55 -4.33
N ARG A 292 9.91 -3.78 -4.44
CA ARG A 292 9.74 -4.72 -3.31
C ARG A 292 11.05 -5.25 -2.72
N ASN A 293 12.17 -5.14 -3.42
CA ASN A 293 13.42 -5.77 -2.98
C ASN A 293 14.06 -5.03 -1.79
N PRO A 294 14.61 -5.75 -0.79
CA PRO A 294 15.11 -5.13 0.44
C PRO A 294 16.37 -4.27 0.24
N SER A 295 17.15 -4.50 -0.84
CA SER A 295 18.32 -3.68 -1.16
C SER A 295 18.02 -2.49 -2.10
N ARG A 296 16.74 -2.10 -2.22
CA ARG A 296 16.29 -1.04 -3.14
C ARG A 296 16.89 0.31 -2.77
N LEU A 297 17.10 1.12 -3.81
CA LEU A 297 17.54 2.50 -3.68
C LEU A 297 16.32 3.42 -3.53
N SER A 298 16.40 4.33 -2.57
CA SER A 298 15.55 5.50 -2.45
C SER A 298 16.34 6.76 -2.85
N ARG A 299 15.66 7.90 -3.00
CA ARG A 299 16.36 9.19 -3.17
C ARG A 299 17.00 9.62 -1.86
N MET A 300 18.22 10.14 -1.97
CA MET A 300 18.96 10.63 -0.82
C MET A 300 18.50 12.07 -0.51
N PRO A 301 18.09 12.38 0.73
CA PRO A 301 17.85 13.77 1.11
C PRO A 301 19.19 14.52 1.26
N GLY A 302 19.14 15.85 1.21
CA GLY A 302 20.30 16.71 1.34
C GLY A 302 21.05 16.99 0.03
N VAL A 303 20.49 16.66 -1.12
CA VAL A 303 21.12 16.93 -2.43
C VAL A 303 20.16 17.60 -3.42
N LEU A 304 20.70 18.13 -4.51
CA LEU A 304 19.95 18.72 -5.61
C LEU A 304 19.80 17.74 -6.78
N ARG A 305 18.63 17.77 -7.42
CA ARG A 305 18.34 17.06 -8.65
C ARG A 305 17.62 17.98 -9.62
N ASP A 306 18.26 18.29 -10.73
CA ASP A 306 17.75 19.19 -11.77
C ASP A 306 17.27 20.53 -11.19
N GLY A 307 18.08 21.10 -10.28
CA GLY A 307 17.78 22.34 -9.55
C GLY A 307 16.74 22.21 -8.43
N LYS A 308 16.10 21.05 -8.25
CA LYS A 308 15.14 20.79 -7.16
C LYS A 308 15.82 20.12 -5.97
N LYS A 309 15.38 20.47 -4.76
CA LYS A 309 15.86 19.87 -3.51
C LYS A 309 15.30 18.45 -3.37
N GLN A 310 16.15 17.48 -3.07
CA GLN A 310 15.77 16.20 -2.49
C GLN A 310 15.87 16.37 -0.99
N PHE A 311 14.75 16.37 -0.27
CA PHE A 311 14.72 16.76 1.14
C PHE A 311 13.85 15.82 1.96
N LEU A 312 14.11 15.80 3.27
CA LEU A 312 13.34 15.04 4.23
C LEU A 312 12.06 15.82 4.56
N ILE A 313 10.90 15.26 4.18
CA ILE A 313 9.60 15.87 4.43
C ILE A 313 9.23 15.69 5.91
N ASP A 314 9.42 14.47 6.44
CA ASP A 314 8.99 14.11 7.79
C ASP A 314 9.66 12.82 8.27
N THR A 315 9.54 12.53 9.57
CA THR A 315 10.03 11.29 10.20
C THR A 315 9.05 10.76 11.23
N ASN A 316 8.99 9.43 11.38
CA ASN A 316 8.16 8.73 12.38
C ASN A 316 6.68 9.13 12.31
N LEU A 317 6.06 8.84 11.16
CA LEU A 317 4.63 9.08 10.93
C LEU A 317 3.82 7.78 11.04
N GLY A 318 2.53 7.95 11.33
CA GLY A 318 1.59 6.84 11.42
C GLY A 318 1.81 6.01 12.68
N LYS A 319 1.57 4.70 12.59
CA LYS A 319 1.84 3.77 13.68
C LYS A 319 3.33 3.56 13.91
N GLU A 320 3.71 3.10 15.10
CA GLU A 320 5.12 2.93 15.45
C GLU A 320 5.75 1.71 14.75
N THR A 321 4.97 0.65 14.54
CA THR A 321 5.46 -0.63 13.99
C THR A 321 4.54 -1.19 12.93
N PHE A 322 5.08 -2.10 12.10
CA PHE A 322 4.28 -2.86 11.13
C PHE A 322 3.15 -3.64 11.82
N GLN A 323 3.40 -4.19 13.00
CA GLN A 323 2.42 -5.01 13.71
C GLN A 323 1.24 -4.16 14.19
N GLU A 324 1.52 -3.04 14.88
CA GLU A 324 0.48 -2.12 15.33
C GLU A 324 -0.33 -1.57 14.15
N TRP A 325 0.37 -1.23 13.06
CA TRP A 325 -0.29 -0.82 11.83
C TRP A 325 -1.21 -1.89 11.28
N ARG A 326 -0.75 -3.13 11.17
CA ARG A 326 -1.56 -4.24 10.67
C ARG A 326 -2.78 -4.51 11.56
N GLU A 327 -2.60 -4.52 12.87
CA GLU A 327 -3.70 -4.69 13.82
C GLU A 327 -4.73 -3.56 13.69
N TRP A 328 -4.28 -2.32 13.49
CA TRP A 328 -5.15 -1.19 13.23
C TRP A 328 -5.91 -1.32 11.89
N ILE A 329 -5.22 -1.70 10.81
CA ILE A 329 -5.87 -2.00 9.53
C ILE A 329 -6.94 -3.08 9.71
N GLU A 330 -6.64 -4.17 10.42
CA GLU A 330 -7.59 -5.26 10.64
C GLU A 330 -8.77 -4.79 11.53
N ALA A 331 -8.52 -3.97 12.56
CA ALA A 331 -9.54 -3.50 13.49
C ALA A 331 -10.47 -2.42 12.93
N VAL A 332 -9.96 -1.45 12.15
CA VAL A 332 -10.78 -0.39 11.52
C VAL A 332 -11.83 -0.97 10.58
N ASN A 333 -11.59 -2.19 10.09
CA ASN A 333 -12.50 -2.85 9.19
C ASN A 333 -13.22 -4.05 9.82
N ASP A 334 -13.00 -4.34 11.09
CA ASP A 334 -13.85 -5.27 11.82
C ASP A 334 -15.10 -4.49 12.24
N ASP A 335 -16.29 -4.98 11.88
CA ASP A 335 -17.60 -4.39 12.22
C ASP A 335 -17.90 -4.53 13.76
N LEU A 336 -16.84 -4.58 14.59
CA LEU A 336 -16.95 -4.63 16.04
C LEU A 336 -17.39 -3.25 16.57
N PRO A 337 -18.34 -3.21 17.52
CA PRO A 337 -18.72 -1.98 18.16
C PRO A 337 -17.54 -1.36 18.91
N ASP A 338 -17.49 -0.03 18.97
CA ASP A 338 -16.49 0.70 19.74
C ASP A 338 -16.41 0.17 21.17
N PRO A 339 -15.19 -0.03 21.72
CA PRO A 339 -15.04 -0.48 23.10
C PRO A 339 -15.59 0.56 24.07
N GLU A 340 -16.71 0.24 24.72
CA GLU A 340 -17.30 1.06 25.78
C GLU A 340 -16.50 0.93 27.09
N SER A 341 -16.24 2.06 27.75
CA SER A 341 -15.55 2.06 29.05
C SER A 341 -16.44 1.48 30.15
N LEU A 342 -15.92 0.51 30.90
CA LEU A 342 -16.61 -0.07 32.06
C LEU A 342 -16.81 0.93 33.21
N CYS A 343 -16.11 2.08 33.20
CA CYS A 343 -16.21 3.08 34.27
C CYS A 343 -17.65 3.60 34.46
N ASP A 344 -18.39 3.78 33.38
CA ASP A 344 -19.71 4.39 33.41
C ASP A 344 -20.81 3.40 33.86
N VAL A 345 -20.56 2.09 33.71
CA VAL A 345 -21.50 1.02 34.05
C VAL A 345 -21.09 0.18 35.26
N TRP A 346 -19.91 0.41 35.84
CA TRP A 346 -19.35 -0.43 36.91
C TRP A 346 -20.27 -0.59 38.13
N ASN A 347 -20.91 0.51 38.54
CA ASN A 347 -21.81 0.52 39.69
C ASN A 347 -23.27 0.18 39.31
N HIS A 348 -23.58 0.05 38.01
CA HIS A 348 -24.91 -0.22 37.48
C HIS A 348 -24.84 -1.23 36.33
N MET A 349 -24.19 -2.37 36.58
CA MET A 349 -24.06 -3.41 35.56
C MET A 349 -25.45 -3.90 35.13
N PRO A 350 -25.64 -4.16 33.83
CA PRO A 350 -26.89 -4.72 33.34
C PRO A 350 -27.17 -6.07 34.03
N PRO A 351 -28.45 -6.37 34.31
CA PRO A 351 -28.81 -7.66 34.89
C PRO A 351 -28.43 -8.78 33.93
N LEU A 352 -28.01 -9.92 34.49
CA LEU A 352 -27.70 -11.10 33.68
C LEU A 352 -28.92 -11.50 32.85
N SER A 353 -28.70 -11.82 31.57
CA SER A 353 -29.75 -12.35 30.69
C SER A 353 -30.44 -13.57 31.34
N PRO A 354 -31.74 -13.80 31.09
CA PRO A 354 -32.47 -14.92 31.67
C PRO A 354 -31.73 -16.26 31.51
N ALA A 355 -31.73 -17.08 32.56
CA ALA A 355 -31.19 -18.43 32.48
C ALA A 355 -32.14 -19.30 31.66
N LEU A 356 -31.60 -19.94 30.62
CA LEU A 356 -32.28 -20.97 29.85
C LEU A 356 -32.08 -22.34 30.50
N ILE A 357 -30.89 -22.57 31.07
CA ILE A 357 -30.56 -23.72 31.91
C ILE A 357 -29.87 -23.17 33.14
N ASP A 358 -30.45 -23.39 34.32
CA ASP A 358 -29.96 -22.79 35.56
C ASP A 358 -28.48 -23.15 35.81
N GLY A 359 -27.67 -22.14 36.10
CA GLY A 359 -26.23 -22.28 36.31
C GLY A 359 -25.37 -22.66 35.08
N VAL A 360 -25.97 -22.92 33.91
CA VAL A 360 -25.26 -23.45 32.73
C VAL A 360 -25.36 -22.52 31.52
N LEU A 361 -26.58 -22.10 31.15
CA LEU A 361 -26.82 -21.38 29.89
C LEU A 361 -27.78 -20.21 30.09
N ARG A 362 -27.43 -19.04 29.56
CA ARG A 362 -28.28 -17.85 29.53
C ARG A 362 -28.63 -17.46 28.10
N GLN A 363 -29.72 -16.73 27.93
CA GLN A 363 -30.15 -16.25 26.62
C GLN A 363 -29.04 -15.43 25.94
N GLY A 364 -28.72 -15.77 24.69
CA GLY A 364 -27.65 -15.15 23.90
C GLY A 364 -26.29 -15.86 23.98
N HIS A 365 -26.08 -16.78 24.92
CA HIS A 365 -24.84 -17.56 24.99
C HIS A 365 -24.86 -18.78 24.04
N LYS A 366 -23.68 -19.21 23.58
CA LYS A 366 -23.49 -20.46 22.84
C LYS A 366 -22.93 -21.54 23.77
N MET A 367 -23.60 -22.71 23.85
CA MET A 367 -23.14 -23.88 24.60
C MET A 367 -22.62 -24.95 23.64
N MET A 368 -21.44 -25.49 23.91
CA MET A 368 -20.88 -26.63 23.17
C MET A 368 -20.78 -27.84 24.10
N ILE A 369 -21.42 -28.95 23.72
CA ILE A 369 -21.28 -30.24 24.41
C ILE A 369 -20.39 -31.15 23.55
N ALA A 370 -19.16 -31.37 24.01
CA ALA A 370 -18.17 -32.21 23.34
C ALA A 370 -17.98 -33.55 24.05
N GLY A 371 -17.60 -34.59 23.30
CA GLY A 371 -17.33 -35.92 23.85
C GLY A 371 -17.22 -37.00 22.77
N PRO A 372 -16.74 -38.20 23.12
CA PRO A 372 -16.51 -39.30 22.18
C PRO A 372 -17.76 -39.75 21.41
N SER A 373 -17.57 -40.52 20.34
CA SER A 373 -18.70 -41.16 19.65
C SER A 373 -19.48 -42.06 20.61
N LYS A 374 -20.82 -42.03 20.52
CA LYS A 374 -21.76 -42.76 21.38
C LYS A 374 -21.75 -42.39 22.87
N ALA A 375 -21.15 -41.26 23.27
CA ALA A 375 -21.16 -40.76 24.65
C ALA A 375 -22.50 -40.15 25.12
N GLY A 376 -23.61 -40.38 24.42
CA GLY A 376 -24.93 -39.91 24.85
C GLY A 376 -25.23 -38.41 24.71
N LYS A 377 -24.38 -37.63 24.01
CA LYS A 377 -24.53 -36.16 23.87
C LYS A 377 -25.93 -35.70 23.44
N SER A 378 -26.53 -36.38 22.48
CA SER A 378 -27.88 -36.05 21.98
C SER A 378 -28.96 -36.29 23.03
N TYR A 379 -28.82 -37.35 23.84
CA TYR A 379 -29.74 -37.61 24.95
C TYR A 379 -29.59 -36.56 26.05
N ALA A 380 -28.35 -36.20 26.38
CA ALA A 380 -28.09 -35.11 27.33
C ALA A 380 -28.74 -33.79 26.87
N LEU A 381 -28.67 -33.44 25.59
CA LEU A 381 -29.34 -32.23 25.06
C LEU A 381 -30.86 -32.26 25.19
N ILE A 382 -31.49 -33.44 25.08
CA ILE A 382 -32.95 -33.60 25.20
C ILE A 382 -33.40 -33.48 26.67
N GLU A 383 -32.56 -33.89 27.61
CA GLU A 383 -32.85 -33.88 29.05
C GLU A 383 -32.54 -32.54 29.73
N LEU A 384 -31.90 -31.59 29.03
CA LEU A 384 -31.69 -30.23 29.51
C LEU A 384 -33.01 -29.46 29.37
N VAL A 385 -33.71 -29.28 30.49
CA VAL A 385 -34.96 -28.50 30.62
C VAL A 385 -34.72 -27.24 31.44
#